data_AF-A0A2W4NAG7-F1
#
_entry.id   AF-A0A2W4NAG7-F1
#
_cell.length_a   1.000
_cell.length_b   1.000
_cell.length_c   1.000
_cell.angle_alpha   90.00
_cell.angle_beta   90.00
_cell.angle_gamma   90.00
#
_symmetry.space_group_name_H-M   'P 1'
#
loop_
_entity.id
_entity.type
_entity.pdbx_description
1 polymer ?
#
loop_
_entity_poly.entity_id
_entity_poly.type
_entity_poly.pdbx_seq_one_letter_code
_entity_poly.pdbx_strand_id
1 'polypeptide(L)'
;MQTSRKLARAADALAFGPPTACVYNPLVYAREPHERYLERYGSRRGRVLLLGMNPGPFGMVQTGVPFGDVASVRDFLGIEGRVERPRCEHPFGQMPIELRGLDLP
;
A
#
# COMPACT_ATOMS: atom_id res chain seq x y z
N MET A 1 -14.32 -1.51 2.89
CA MET A 1 -13.79 -0.30 2.22
C MET A 1 -13.88 0.98 3.05
N GLN A 2 -15.04 1.34 3.62
CA GLN A 2 -15.23 2.66 4.26
C GLN A 2 -14.20 2.97 5.36
N THR A 3 -13.86 1.99 6.20
CA THR A 3 -12.82 2.11 7.23
C THR A 3 -11.46 2.49 6.66
N SER A 4 -11.01 1.80 5.61
CA SER A 4 -9.73 2.07 4.95
C SER A 4 -9.71 3.48 4.34
N ARG A 5 -10.78 3.89 3.66
CA ARG A 5 -10.90 5.25 3.10
C ARG A 5 -10.89 6.33 4.18
N LYS A 6 -11.54 6.09 5.33
CA LYS A 6 -11.54 7.02 6.47
C LYS A 6 -10.14 7.16 7.07
N LEU A 7 -9.45 6.03 7.28
CA LEU A 7 -8.08 6.02 7.78
C LEU A 7 -7.13 6.75 6.82
N ALA A 8 -7.22 6.45 5.52
CA ALA A 8 -6.38 7.07 4.51
C ALA A 8 -6.48 8.60 4.55
N ARG A 9 -7.71 9.14 4.62
CA ARG A 9 -7.96 10.60 4.73
C ARG A 9 -7.43 11.19 6.04
N ALA A 10 -7.63 10.50 7.15
CA ALA A 10 -7.17 10.98 8.46
C ALA A 10 -5.64 11.00 8.53
N ALA A 11 -4.97 9.98 7.98
CA ALA A 11 -3.52 9.90 7.91
C ALA A 11 -2.93 10.98 6.98
N ASP A 12 -3.53 11.22 5.81
CA ASP A 12 -3.09 12.26 4.87
C ASP A 12 -3.22 13.68 5.42
N ALA A 13 -4.05 13.89 6.45
CA ALA A 13 -4.22 15.18 7.09
C ALA A 13 -3.15 15.47 8.17
N LEU A 14 -2.30 14.49 8.50
CA LEU A 14 -1.23 14.65 9.49
C LEU A 14 -0.02 15.36 8.87
N ALA A 15 0.62 16.20 9.67
CA ALA A 15 1.89 16.83 9.34
C ALA A 15 3.01 16.22 10.18
N PHE A 16 4.16 15.97 9.55
CA PHE A 16 5.34 15.40 10.19
C PHE A 16 6.51 16.36 10.05
N GLY A 17 7.22 16.60 11.15
CA GLY A 17 8.44 17.38 11.17
C GLY A 17 9.70 16.53 10.94
N PRO A 18 10.89 17.15 10.95
CA PRO A 18 12.16 16.42 10.88
C PRO A 18 12.27 15.30 11.95
N PRO A 19 12.92 14.16 11.65
CA PRO A 19 13.68 13.86 10.43
C PRO A 19 12.85 13.27 9.27
N THR A 20 11.52 13.34 9.32
CA THR A 20 10.66 12.77 8.26
C THR A 20 10.77 13.58 6.97
N ALA A 21 11.45 13.02 5.96
CA ALA A 21 11.61 13.66 4.65
C ALA A 21 10.45 13.38 3.69
N CYS A 22 9.87 12.17 3.74
CA CYS A 22 8.78 11.75 2.87
C CYS A 22 7.79 10.87 3.62
N VAL A 23 6.50 10.97 3.25
CA VAL A 23 5.42 10.14 3.81
C VAL A 23 4.70 9.47 2.64
N TYR A 24 4.62 8.14 2.70
CA TYR A 24 3.99 7.32 1.67
C TYR A 24 2.69 6.75 2.23
N ASN A 25 1.56 7.07 1.60
CA ASN A 25 0.26 6.52 1.95
C ASN A 25 -0.26 5.61 0.80
N PRO A 26 0.06 4.31 0.81
CA PRO A 26 -0.38 3.38 -0.25
C PRO A 26 -1.91 3.22 -0.31
N LEU A 27 -2.64 3.56 0.75
CA LEU A 27 -4.11 3.56 0.72
C LEU A 27 -4.69 4.66 -0.20
N VAL A 28 -3.84 5.60 -0.63
CA VAL A 28 -4.18 6.66 -1.59
C VAL A 28 -3.71 6.28 -2.99
N TYR A 29 -2.39 6.13 -3.20
CA TYR A 29 -1.85 5.95 -4.54
C TYR A 29 -1.97 4.51 -5.06
N ALA A 30 -2.06 3.50 -4.18
CA ALA A 30 -2.31 2.10 -4.55
C ALA A 30 -3.76 1.68 -4.18
N ARG A 31 -4.71 2.62 -4.24
CA ARG A 31 -6.10 2.37 -3.81
C ARG A 31 -6.78 1.28 -4.61
N GLU A 32 -6.61 1.26 -5.93
CA GLU A 32 -7.31 0.30 -6.78
C GLU A 32 -7.00 -1.16 -6.39
N PRO A 33 -5.72 -1.61 -6.35
CA PRO A 33 -5.42 -2.97 -5.92
C PRO A 33 -5.78 -3.23 -4.45
N HIS A 34 -5.65 -2.23 -3.56
CA HIS A 34 -6.06 -2.36 -2.16
C HIS A 34 -7.57 -2.63 -2.03
N GLU A 35 -8.40 -1.92 -2.77
CA GLU A 35 -9.85 -2.08 -2.74
C GLU A 35 -10.29 -3.41 -3.34
N ARG A 36 -9.67 -3.85 -4.45
CA ARG A 36 -9.91 -5.19 -5.00
C ARG A 36 -9.54 -6.31 -4.02
N TYR A 37 -8.43 -6.16 -3.29
CA TYR A 37 -8.07 -7.10 -2.21
C TYR A 37 -9.16 -7.15 -1.13
N LEU A 38 -9.66 -6.00 -0.68
CA LEU A 38 -10.73 -5.94 0.33
C LEU A 38 -12.07 -6.49 -0.18
N GLU A 39 -12.42 -6.28 -1.45
CA GLU A 39 -13.61 -6.86 -2.08
C GLU A 39 -13.53 -8.39 -2.10
N ARG A 40 -12.39 -8.90 -2.56
CA ARG A 40 -12.20 -10.34 -2.77
C ARG A 40 -12.04 -11.11 -1.46
N TYR A 41 -11.31 -10.56 -0.49
CA TYR A 41 -10.89 -11.27 0.71
C TYR A 41 -11.40 -10.66 2.04
N GLY A 42 -11.84 -9.41 2.05
CA GLY A 42 -12.17 -8.67 3.27
C GLY A 42 -13.64 -8.75 3.72
N SER A 43 -14.54 -9.37 2.95
CA SER A 43 -15.98 -9.44 3.24
C SER A 43 -16.37 -10.57 4.18
N ARG A 44 -15.48 -11.55 4.42
CA ARG A 44 -15.76 -12.71 5.28
C ARG A 44 -15.48 -12.42 6.74
N ARG A 45 -16.32 -12.95 7.64
CA ARG A 45 -16.04 -12.96 9.08
C ARG A 45 -14.91 -13.96 9.36
N GLY A 46 -13.70 -13.44 9.53
CA GLY A 46 -12.55 -14.22 9.98
C GLY A 46 -12.59 -14.46 11.49
N ARG A 47 -12.06 -15.61 11.94
CA ARG A 47 -11.79 -15.87 13.36
C ARG A 47 -10.45 -15.31 13.83
N VAL A 48 -9.55 -15.04 12.88
CA VAL A 48 -8.17 -14.61 13.12
C VAL A 48 -7.92 -13.39 12.24
N LEU A 49 -7.28 -12.38 12.81
CA LEU A 49 -6.78 -11.20 12.10
C LEU A 49 -5.25 -11.17 12.24
N LEU A 50 -4.54 -11.30 11.13
CA LEU A 50 -3.10 -11.06 11.09
C LEU A 50 -2.85 -9.56 10.95
N LEU A 51 -2.08 -8.98 11.86
CA LEU A 51 -1.84 -7.54 11.93
C LEU A 51 -0.34 -7.25 11.87
N GLY A 52 0.09 -6.57 10.81
CA GLY A 52 1.44 -6.02 10.70
C GLY A 52 1.53 -4.62 11.33
N MET A 53 2.74 -4.05 11.36
CA MET A 53 2.96 -2.69 11.86
C MET A 53 2.62 -1.63 10.80
N ASN A 54 3.31 -1.68 9.66
CA ASN A 54 3.21 -0.69 8.59
C ASN A 54 3.70 -1.26 7.24
N PRO A 55 3.40 -0.60 6.11
CA PRO A 55 3.89 -1.00 4.80
C PRO A 55 5.42 -1.06 4.74
N GLY A 56 5.95 -2.17 4.22
CA GLY A 56 7.36 -2.31 3.86
C GLY A 56 7.64 -1.83 2.42
N PRO A 57 8.89 -1.43 2.10
CA PRO A 57 9.24 -0.74 0.86
C PRO A 57 9.05 -1.57 -0.42
N PHE A 58 9.13 -2.90 -0.32
CA PHE A 58 9.02 -3.84 -1.43
C PHE A 58 7.72 -4.64 -1.44
N GLY A 59 6.81 -4.36 -0.50
CA GLY A 59 5.53 -5.05 -0.37
C GLY A 59 4.38 -4.08 -0.58
N MET A 60 3.62 -3.81 0.49
CA MET A 60 2.42 -2.96 0.45
C MET A 60 2.66 -1.53 -0.08
N VAL A 61 3.88 -0.98 0.02
CA VAL A 61 4.24 0.28 -0.64
C VAL A 61 4.13 0.18 -2.16
N GLN A 62 4.45 -0.97 -2.76
CA GLN A 62 4.34 -1.21 -4.20
C GLN A 62 2.92 -1.63 -4.61
N THR A 63 2.24 -2.43 -3.77
CA THR A 63 1.06 -3.19 -4.20
C THR A 63 -0.26 -2.73 -3.61
N GLY A 64 -0.24 -1.98 -2.50
CA GLY A 64 -1.43 -1.68 -1.70
C GLY A 64 -1.99 -2.87 -0.90
N VAL A 65 -1.38 -4.06 -0.97
CA VAL A 65 -1.83 -5.27 -0.27
C VAL A 65 -0.98 -5.55 0.97
N PRO A 66 -1.57 -5.80 2.16
CA PRO A 66 -0.81 -6.12 3.37
C PRO A 66 0.08 -7.35 3.18
N PHE A 67 1.35 -7.25 3.58
CA PHE A 67 2.38 -8.30 3.35
C PHE A 67 2.55 -8.70 1.87
N GLY A 68 2.03 -7.91 0.93
CA GLY A 68 1.96 -8.30 -0.47
C GLY A 68 3.19 -7.88 -1.26
N ASP A 69 4.19 -8.75 -1.36
CA ASP A 69 5.18 -8.67 -2.44
C ASP A 69 4.48 -8.84 -3.81
N VAL A 70 5.11 -8.35 -4.89
CA VAL A 70 4.45 -8.28 -6.20
C VAL A 70 4.06 -9.65 -6.74
N ALA A 71 4.95 -10.64 -6.67
CA ALA A 71 4.69 -11.96 -7.21
C ALA A 71 3.51 -12.63 -6.47
N SER A 72 3.48 -12.57 -5.14
CA SER A 72 2.36 -13.11 -4.36
C SER A 72 1.04 -12.39 -4.67
N VAL A 73 1.06 -11.07 -4.85
CA VAL A 73 -0.15 -10.27 -5.12
C VAL A 73 -0.70 -10.57 -6.52
N ARG A 74 0.17 -10.58 -7.53
CA ARG A 74 -0.22 -10.81 -8.93
C ARG A 74 -0.53 -12.28 -9.18
N ASP A 75 0.39 -13.17 -8.85
CA ASP A 75 0.37 -14.55 -9.36
C ASP A 75 -0.42 -15.49 -8.43
N PHE A 76 -0.43 -15.24 -7.12
CA PHE A 76 -1.17 -16.07 -6.15
C PHE A 76 -2.53 -15.47 -5.76
N LEU A 77 -2.57 -14.19 -5.38
CA LEU A 77 -3.82 -13.52 -5.00
C LEU A 77 -4.64 -13.04 -6.21
N GLY A 78 -4.04 -12.99 -7.40
CA GLY A 78 -4.72 -12.55 -8.63
C GLY A 78 -5.29 -11.15 -8.52
N ILE A 79 -4.57 -10.25 -7.83
CA ILE A 79 -4.97 -8.84 -7.67
C ILE A 79 -4.12 -7.99 -8.63
N GLU A 80 -4.83 -7.27 -9.48
CA GLU A 80 -4.27 -6.31 -10.44
C GLU A 80 -4.90 -4.94 -10.19
N GLY A 81 -4.25 -3.86 -10.62
CA GLY A 81 -4.82 -2.52 -10.55
C GLY A 81 -3.77 -1.44 -10.73
N ARG A 82 -4.20 -0.23 -11.05
CA ARG A 82 -3.32 0.90 -11.21
C ARG A 82 -2.72 1.31 -9.86
N VAL A 83 -1.40 1.50 -9.85
CA VAL A 83 -0.67 2.13 -8.76
C VAL A 83 -0.18 3.48 -9.27
N GLU A 84 -0.68 4.55 -8.66
CA GLU A 84 -0.22 5.91 -8.91
C GLU A 84 1.07 6.20 -8.16
N ARG A 85 1.70 7.34 -8.47
CA ARG A 85 2.87 7.83 -7.74
C ARG A 85 2.42 8.69 -6.55
N PRO A 86 3.09 8.61 -5.39
CA PRO A 86 2.88 9.52 -4.28
C PRO A 86 3.33 10.93 -4.66
N ARG A 87 2.84 11.91 -3.91
CA ARG A 87 3.11 13.34 -4.16
C ARG A 87 4.58 13.72 -3.99
N CYS A 88 5.29 13.01 -3.11
CA CYS A 88 6.70 13.22 -2.83
C CYS A 88 7.37 11.85 -2.74
N GLU A 89 8.40 11.65 -3.56
CA GLU A 89 9.26 10.48 -3.48
C GLU A 89 10.63 10.91 -2.99
N HIS A 90 11.22 10.08 -2.15
CA HIS A 90 12.61 10.25 -1.77
C HIS A 90 13.51 10.10 -3.00
N PRO A 91 14.57 10.92 -3.16
CA PRO A 91 15.53 10.73 -4.24
C PRO A 91 16.06 9.28 -4.25
N PHE A 92 16.00 8.66 -5.43
CA PHE A 92 16.50 7.31 -5.67
C PHE A 92 18.00 7.23 -5.30
N GLY A 93 18.39 6.15 -4.62
CA GLY A 93 19.77 5.93 -4.14
C GLY A 93 20.04 6.37 -2.70
N GLN A 94 19.17 7.19 -2.10
CA GLN A 94 19.24 7.53 -0.67
C GLN A 94 18.26 6.71 0.19
N MET A 95 17.30 6.04 -0.44
CA MET A 95 16.31 5.14 0.17
C MET A 95 16.02 4.01 -0.82
N PRO A 96 15.79 2.75 -0.37
CA PRO A 96 15.58 1.61 -1.26
C PRO A 96 14.20 1.59 -1.97
N ILE A 97 13.41 2.67 -1.91
CA ILE A 97 12.08 2.70 -2.52
C ILE A 97 12.16 3.26 -3.93
N GLU A 98 12.03 2.39 -4.91
CA GLU A 98 11.68 2.73 -6.28
C GLU A 98 10.26 2.25 -6.53
N LEU A 99 9.31 3.17 -6.73
CA LEU A 99 7.92 2.80 -6.96
C LEU A 99 7.74 2.32 -8.38
N ARG A 100 7.40 1.04 -8.51
CA ARG A 100 7.18 0.35 -9.79
C ARG A 100 5.82 -0.32 -9.88
N GLY A 101 5.03 -0.27 -8.81
CA GLY A 101 3.68 -0.83 -8.79
C GLY A 101 3.69 -2.35 -8.95
N LEU A 102 2.69 -2.88 -9.66
CA LEU A 102 2.55 -4.30 -9.97
C LEU A 102 3.29 -4.72 -11.25
N ASP A 103 3.95 -3.77 -11.93
CA ASP A 103 4.72 -4.00 -13.16
C ASP A 103 6.17 -4.48 -12.88
N LEU A 104 6.49 -4.79 -11.62
CA LEU A 104 7.74 -5.46 -11.26
C LEU A 104 7.75 -6.89 -11.85
N PRO A 105 8.85 -7.34 -12.47
CA PRO A 105 8.99 -8.73 -12.90
C PRO A 105 8.73 -9.70 -11.74
#